data_AF-A0A969WXZ7-F1
#
_entry.id   AF-A0A969WXZ7-F1
#
_cell.length_a   1.000
_cell.length_b   1.000
_cell.length_c   1.000
_cell.angle_alpha   90.00
_cell.angle_beta   90.00
_cell.angle_gamma   90.00
#
_symmetry.space_group_name_H-M   'P 1'
#
loop_
_entity.id
_entity.type
_entity.pdbx_description
1 polymer ?
#
loop_
_entity_poly.entity_id
_entity_poly.type
_entity_poly.pdbx_seq_one_letter_code
_entity_poly.pdbx_strand_id
1 'polypeptide(L)' 'MPLRPASTKMLADWGADVIHVEAPSGDAARLTGGNMCMPTEDDCNPLFSSLNNNKRALCLI' A
#
# COMPACT_ATOMS: atom_id res chain seq x y z
N MET A 1 -2.85 13.75 -9.12
CA MET A 1 -3.61 12.51 -9.42
C MET A 1 -2.92 11.34 -8.71
N PRO A 2 -3.58 10.62 -7.80
CA PRO A 2 -2.94 9.63 -6.93
C PRO A 2 -2.86 8.25 -7.61
N LEU A 3 -2.11 8.13 -8.72
CA LEU A 3 -1.96 6.86 -9.46
C LEU A 3 -0.69 6.05 -9.10
N ARG A 4 0.13 6.52 -8.15
CA ARG A 4 1.44 5.91 -7.84
C ARG A 4 1.41 4.43 -7.43
N PRO A 5 0.43 3.93 -6.64
CA PRO A 5 0.39 2.52 -6.28
C PRO A 5 -0.04 1.59 -7.43
N ALA A 6 -0.87 2.07 -8.35
CA ALA A 6 -1.49 1.22 -9.38
C ALA A 6 -0.47 0.71 -10.42
N SER A 7 0.50 1.55 -10.82
CA SER A 7 1.55 1.16 -11.76
C SER A 7 2.47 0.08 -11.18
N THR A 8 2.92 0.27 -9.93
CA THR A 8 3.77 -0.73 -9.25
C THR A 8 3.02 -2.00 -8.91
N LYS A 9 1.71 -1.92 -8.67
CA LYS A 9 0.82 -3.09 -8.49
C LYS A 9 0.74 -3.92 -9.76
N MET A 10 0.56 -3.31 -10.93
CA MET A 10 0.60 -4.04 -12.22
C MET A 10 1.92 -4.79 -12.42
N LEU A 11 3.05 -4.15 -12.11
CA LEU A 11 4.36 -4.79 -12.22
C LEU A 11 4.49 -5.98 -11.24
N ALA A 12 4.06 -5.80 -10.00
CA ALA A 12 4.07 -6.86 -8.99
C ALA A 12 3.18 -8.05 -9.38
N ASP A 13 1.98 -7.78 -9.92
CA ASP A 13 1.06 -8.82 -10.43
C ASP A 13 1.64 -9.58 -11.63
N TRP A 14 2.52 -8.95 -12.41
CA TRP A 14 3.25 -9.58 -13.51
C TRP A 14 4.55 -10.28 -13.08
N GLY A 15 4.80 -10.38 -11.78
CA GLY A 15 5.92 -11.14 -11.21
C GLY A 15 7.18 -10.31 -10.97
N ALA A 16 7.13 -8.98 -11.07
CA ALA A 16 8.24 -8.15 -10.64
C ALA A 16 8.37 -8.20 -9.10
N ASP A 17 9.61 -8.32 -8.62
CA ASP A 17 9.91 -8.12 -7.21
C ASP A 17 9.87 -6.62 -6.88
N VAL A 18 8.82 -6.20 -6.17
CA VAL A 18 8.57 -4.79 -5.86
C VAL A 18 8.62 -4.58 -4.35
N ILE A 19 9.49 -3.66 -3.93
CA ILE A 19 9.62 -3.24 -2.53
C ILE A 19 8.92 -1.90 -2.36
N HIS A 20 7.91 -1.87 -1.48
CA HIS A 20 7.26 -0.66 -1.04
C HIS A 20 8.00 -0.12 0.18
N VAL A 21 8.80 0.93 -0.05
CA VAL A 21 9.58 1.59 1.01
C VAL A 21 8.75 2.69 1.65
N GLU A 22 8.59 2.60 2.97
CA GLU A 22 7.81 3.53 3.78
C GLU A 22 8.70 4.35 4.71
N ALA A 23 8.26 5.56 5.02
CA ALA A 23 8.85 6.38 6.06
C ALA A 23 8.55 5.78 7.45
N PRO A 24 9.29 6.16 8.52
CA PRO A 24 8.98 5.76 9.90
C PRO A 24 7.55 6.10 10.35
N SER A 25 6.94 7.14 9.76
CA SER A 25 5.55 7.53 9.99
C SER A 25 4.51 6.68 9.23
N GLY A 26 4.95 5.77 8.36
CA GLY A 26 4.11 4.97 7.46
C GLY A 26 3.67 5.71 6.18
N ASP A 27 3.12 4.96 5.21
CA ASP A 27 2.46 5.53 4.02
C ASP A 27 1.09 6.14 4.38
N ALA A 28 0.82 7.36 3.92
CA ALA A 28 -0.48 8.04 4.04
C ALA A 28 -1.65 7.23 3.45
N ALA A 29 -1.39 6.34 2.49
CA ALA A 29 -2.39 5.42 1.95
C ALA A 29 -3.00 4.50 3.03
N ARG A 30 -2.29 4.23 4.13
CA ARG A 30 -2.79 3.44 5.27
C ARG A 30 -3.96 4.12 5.99
N LEU A 31 -4.11 5.43 5.90
CA LEU A 31 -5.23 6.16 6.52
C LEU A 31 -6.38 6.42 5.55
N THR A 32 -6.16 6.20 4.25
CA THR A 32 -7.13 6.57 3.21
C THR A 32 -8.40 5.74 3.26
N GLY A 33 -8.32 4.47 3.69
CA GLY A 33 -9.51 3.62 3.89
C GLY A 33 -10.49 4.20 4.92
N GLY A 34 -9.99 4.77 6.02
CA GLY A 34 -10.82 5.36 7.07
C GLY A 34 -11.60 6.58 6.58
N ASN A 35 -10.98 7.41 5.73
CA ASN A 35 -11.63 8.54 5.07
C ASN A 35 -12.75 8.12 4.10
N MET A 36 -12.75 6.86 3.66
CA MET A 36 -13.73 6.27 2.76
C MET A 36 -14.75 5.38 3.50
N CYS A 37 -14.81 5.46 4.85
CA CYS A 37 -15.63 4.60 5.71
C CYS A 37 -15.38 3.09 5.51
N MET A 38 -14.16 2.70 5.13
CA MET A 38 -13.73 1.30 5.10
C MET A 38 -13.07 0.90 6.43
N PRO A 39 -13.07 -0.40 6.80
CA PRO A 39 -12.31 -0.88 7.94
C PRO A 39 -10.83 -0.51 7.80
N THR A 40 -10.26 0.12 8.81
CA THR A 40 -8.83 0.47 8.88
C THR A 40 -8.32 0.23 10.28
N GLU A 41 -8.01 -1.02 10.56
CA GLU A 41 -7.26 -1.48 11.72
C GLU A 41 -5.83 -1.83 11.27
N ASP A 42 -4.87 -1.94 12.20
CA ASP A 42 -3.46 -2.17 11.87
C ASP A 42 -3.24 -3.39 10.96
N ASP A 43 -4.01 -4.47 11.19
CA ASP A 43 -3.97 -5.71 10.41
C ASP A 43 -5.08 -5.81 9.35
N CYS A 44 -5.99 -4.83 9.29
CA CYS A 44 -7.17 -4.87 8.43
C CYS A 44 -7.39 -3.53 7.72
N ASN A 45 -6.82 -3.42 6.52
CA ASN A 45 -7.02 -2.27 5.63
C ASN A 45 -7.20 -2.72 4.17
N PRO A 46 -8.44 -2.99 3.73
CA PRO A 46 -8.71 -3.59 2.42
C PRO A 46 -8.32 -2.66 1.26
N LEU A 47 -8.45 -1.34 1.44
CA LEU A 47 -8.05 -0.37 0.42
C LEU A 47 -6.54 -0.38 0.21
N PHE A 48 -5.77 -0.35 1.31
CA PHE A 48 -4.32 -0.41 1.25
C PHE A 48 -3.84 -1.77 0.71
N SER A 49 -4.41 -2.88 1.21
CA SER A 49 -4.03 -4.23 0.78
C SER A 49 -4.34 -4.49 -0.69
N SER A 50 -5.43 -3.96 -1.24
CA SER A 50 -5.78 -4.12 -2.66
C SER A 50 -4.77 -3.45 -3.61
N LEU A 51 -4.18 -2.32 -3.18
CA LEU A 51 -3.19 -1.58 -3.96
C LEU A 51 -1.75 -2.01 -3.67
N ASN A 52 -1.52 -2.69 -2.54
CA ASN A 52 -0.19 -3.10 -2.10
C ASN A 52 0.03 -4.62 -2.01
N ASN A 53 -0.91 -5.43 -2.50
CA ASN A 53 -0.71 -6.86 -2.67
C ASN A 53 0.51 -7.14 -3.58
N ASN A 54 1.14 -8.30 -3.37
CA ASN A 54 2.34 -8.75 -4.10
C ASN A 54 3.59 -7.86 -3.95
N LYS A 55 3.57 -6.86 -3.06
CA LYS A 55 4.74 -6.02 -2.73
C LYS A 55 5.27 -6.37 -1.34
N ARG A 56 6.59 -6.32 -1.15
CA ARG A 56 7.19 -6.39 0.18
C ARG A 56 7.24 -5.00 0.79
N ALA A 57 6.69 -4.82 1.97
CA ALA A 57 6.77 -3.56 2.70
C ALA A 57 8.06 -3.50 3.53
N LEU A 58 8.79 -2.39 3.46
CA LEU A 58 9.98 -2.13 4.28
C LEU A 58 9.92 -0.70 4.81
N CYS A 59 10.10 -0.53 6.11
CA CYS A 59 10.32 0.77 6.72
C CYS A 59 11.84 1.02 6.84
N LEU A 60 12.31 2.18 6.38
CA LEU A 60 13.70 2.61 6.58
C LEU A 60 13.75 3.66 7.69
N ILE A 61 14.60 3.39 8.70
CA ILE A 61 14.85 4.25 9.87
C ILE A 61 16.18 4.97 9.75
#